data_AF-A0A417FQC2-F1
#
_entry.id   AF-A0A417FQC2-F1
#
_cell.length_a   1.000
_cell.length_b   1.000
_cell.length_c   1.000
_cell.angle_alpha   90.00
_cell.angle_beta   90.00
_cell.angle_gamma   90.00
#
_symmetry.space_group_name_H-M   'P 1'
#
loop_
_entity.id
_entity.type
_entity.pdbx_description
1 polymer ?
#
loop_
_entity_poly.entity_id
_entity_poly.type
_entity_poly.pdbx_seq_one_letter_code
_entity_poly.pdbx_strand_id
1 'polypeptide(L)'
;MLYIVIVLSIMAIIVDLKNKNTYKNQMIIINAIHRHNIDVIEKGCSVSIIHYTCMKNYFYSFLNIFDWSYKNIVSPEIYERLKPFIDEENRNNE
;
A
#
# COMPACT_ATOMS: atom_id res chain seq x y z
N MET A 1 -12.22 19.45 -30.83
CA MET A 1 -12.93 18.31 -30.22
C MET A 1 -12.06 17.04 -30.13
N LEU A 2 -11.44 16.56 -31.21
CA LEU A 2 -10.59 15.35 -31.18
C LEU A 2 -9.48 15.40 -30.12
N TYR A 3 -8.74 16.52 -30.02
CA TYR A 3 -7.69 16.70 -29.02
C TYR A 3 -8.20 16.59 -27.57
N ILE A 4 -9.39 17.11 -27.29
CA ILE A 4 -10.00 17.05 -25.94
C ILE A 4 -10.34 15.59 -25.61
N VAL A 5 -10.90 14.85 -26.57
CA VAL A 5 -11.23 13.42 -26.39
C VAL A 5 -9.96 12.61 -26.10
N ILE A 6 -8.87 12.84 -26.84
CA ILE A 6 -7.60 12.14 -26.62
C ILE A 6 -7.05 12.41 -25.22
N VAL A 7 -7.05 13.67 -24.77
CA VAL A 7 -6.58 14.05 -23.43
C VAL A 7 -7.42 13.39 -22.33
N LEU A 8 -8.75 13.38 -22.48
CA LEU A 8 -9.65 12.72 -21.53
C LEU A 8 -9.42 11.19 -21.48
N SER A 9 -9.20 10.54 -22.62
CA SER A 9 -8.89 9.11 -22.67
C SER A 9 -7.57 8.78 -21.97
N ILE A 10 -6.52 9.58 -22.16
CA ILE A 10 -5.24 9.40 -21.47
C ILE A 10 -5.42 9.55 -19.96
N MET A 11 -6.15 10.59 -19.51
CA MET A 11 -6.43 10.80 -18.09
C MET A 11 -7.20 9.63 -17.47
N ALA A 12 -8.19 9.07 -18.17
CA ALA A 12 -8.94 7.91 -17.70
C ALA A 12 -8.04 6.67 -17.53
N ILE A 13 -7.11 6.44 -18.46
CA ILE A 13 -6.14 5.33 -18.36
C ILE A 13 -5.21 5.53 -17.17
N ILE A 14 -4.68 6.75 -16.97
CA ILE A 14 -3.82 7.06 -15.82
C ILE A 14 -4.55 6.83 -14.49
N VAL A 15 -5.82 7.23 -14.41
CA VAL A 15 -6.68 7.01 -13.25
C VAL A 15 -6.88 5.52 -12.97
N ASP A 16 -7.15 4.70 -13.98
CA ASP A 16 -7.31 3.26 -13.82
C ASP A 16 -6.00 2.58 -13.36
N LEU A 17 -4.87 2.94 -13.98
CA LEU A 17 -3.55 2.47 -13.57
C LEU A 17 -3.24 2.85 -12.12
N LYS A 18 -3.55 4.09 -11.74
CA LYS A 18 -3.37 4.58 -10.37
C LYS A 18 -4.25 3.83 -9.38
N ASN A 19 -5.50 3.55 -9.73
CA ASN A 19 -6.46 2.81 -8.92
C ASN A 19 -5.95 1.39 -8.63
N LYS A 20 -5.54 0.67 -9.68
CA LYS A 20 -4.96 -0.68 -9.59
C LYS A 20 -3.69 -0.70 -8.73
N ASN A 21 -2.78 0.25 -8.95
CA ASN A 21 -1.54 0.34 -8.18
C ASN A 21 -1.81 0.68 -6.70
N THR A 22 -2.72 1.60 -6.42
CA THR A 22 -3.10 1.97 -5.04
C THR A 22 -3.69 0.78 -4.31
N TYR A 23 -4.55 0.01 -4.97
CA TYR A 23 -5.13 -1.22 -4.43
C TYR A 23 -4.05 -2.27 -4.13
N LYS A 24 -3.15 -2.54 -5.08
CA LYS A 24 -2.03 -3.48 -4.88
C LYS A 24 -1.17 -3.07 -3.68
N ASN A 25 -0.80 -1.79 -3.58
CA ASN A 25 0.01 -1.26 -2.49
C ASN A 25 -0.68 -1.38 -1.13
N GLN A 26 -1.98 -1.11 -1.04
CA GLN A 26 -2.77 -1.31 0.18
C GLN A 26 -2.76 -2.78 0.62
N MET A 27 -2.97 -3.70 -0.32
CA MET A 27 -2.95 -5.14 -0.03
C MET A 27 -1.60 -5.63 0.50
N ILE A 28 -0.48 -5.16 -0.08
CA ILE A 28 0.87 -5.50 0.41
C ILE A 28 1.03 -5.10 1.88
N ILE A 29 0.60 -3.88 2.25
CA ILE A 29 0.68 -3.40 3.63
C ILE A 29 -0.25 -4.20 4.55
N ILE A 30 -1.47 -4.51 4.12
CA ILE A 30 -2.41 -5.33 4.91
C ILE A 30 -1.82 -6.71 5.19
N ASN A 31 -1.28 -7.37 4.17
CA ASN A 31 -0.65 -8.67 4.29
C ASN A 31 0.58 -8.62 5.21
N ALA A 32 1.40 -7.58 5.09
CA ALA A 32 2.55 -7.37 5.96
C ALA A 32 2.14 -7.16 7.43
N ILE A 33 1.09 -6.37 7.71
CA ILE A 33 0.53 -6.19 9.06
C ILE A 33 0.03 -7.52 9.60
N HIS A 34 -0.71 -8.27 8.79
CA HIS A 34 -1.25 -9.56 9.18
C HIS A 34 -0.15 -10.55 9.57
N ARG A 35 0.87 -10.72 8.71
CA ARG A 35 2.03 -11.59 8.96
C ARG A 35 2.82 -11.15 10.19
N HIS A 36 3.10 -9.86 10.32
CA HIS A 36 3.78 -9.31 11.51
C HIS A 36 3.00 -9.66 12.79
N ASN A 37 1.68 -9.49 12.78
CA ASN A 37 0.86 -9.74 13.97
C ASN A 37 0.79 -11.23 14.32
N ILE A 38 0.73 -12.13 13.32
CA ILE A 38 0.85 -13.58 13.56
C ILE A 38 2.21 -13.90 14.18
N ASP A 39 3.30 -13.38 13.60
CA ASP A 39 4.66 -13.64 14.07
C ASP A 39 4.86 -13.20 15.54
N VAL A 40 4.30 -12.05 15.91
CA VAL A 40 4.30 -11.54 17.30
C VAL A 40 3.54 -12.48 18.24
N ILE A 41 2.38 -12.97 17.82
CA ILE A 41 1.55 -13.89 18.62
C ILE A 41 2.25 -15.23 18.80
N GLU A 42 2.80 -15.80 17.72
CA GLU A 42 3.44 -17.12 17.74
C GLU A 42 4.75 -17.12 18.54
N LYS A 43 5.55 -16.06 18.42
CA LYS A 43 6.84 -15.95 19.12
C LYS A 43 6.71 -15.43 20.55
N GLY A 44 5.51 -14.98 20.96
CA GLY A 44 5.29 -14.38 22.29
C GLY A 44 6.17 -13.15 22.54
N CYS A 45 6.51 -12.42 21.49
CA CYS A 45 7.38 -11.24 21.60
C CYS A 45 6.67 -10.11 22.34
N SER A 46 7.43 -9.29 23.07
CA SER A 46 6.94 -8.07 23.74
C SER A 46 6.61 -6.92 22.78
N VAL A 47 6.81 -7.14 21.47
CA VAL A 47 6.54 -6.16 20.42
C VAL A 47 5.03 -6.00 20.25
N SER A 48 4.56 -4.76 20.13
CA SER A 48 3.12 -4.47 20.06
C SER A 48 2.51 -4.89 18.72
N ILE A 49 1.28 -5.42 18.77
CA ILE A 49 0.42 -5.65 17.60
C ILE A 49 0.20 -4.32 16.88
N ILE A 50 0.24 -4.34 15.54
CA ILE A 50 -0.06 -3.18 14.71
C ILE A 50 -1.54 -3.24 14.31
N HIS A 51 -2.32 -2.24 14.71
CA HIS A 51 -3.72 -2.10 14.28
C HIS A 51 -3.81 -1.56 12.85
N TYR A 52 -4.73 -2.09 12.05
CA TYR A 52 -4.98 -1.65 10.66
C TYR A 52 -5.41 -0.17 10.55
N THR A 53 -5.88 0.45 11.64
CA THR A 53 -6.22 1.87 11.70
C THR A 53 -5.03 2.80 11.49
N CYS A 54 -3.79 2.28 11.56
CA CYS A 54 -2.58 3.04 11.28
C CYS A 54 -2.39 3.35 9.78
N MET A 55 -3.16 2.68 8.92
CA MET A 55 -3.13 2.91 7.49
C MET A 55 -3.89 4.18 7.13
N LYS A 56 -3.34 4.94 6.18
CA LYS A 56 -4.04 6.05 5.54
C LYS A 56 -5.23 5.51 4.74
N ASN A 57 -6.26 6.33 4.69
CA ASN A 57 -7.44 6.07 3.89
C ASN A 57 -7.06 5.85 2.42
N TYR A 58 -7.71 4.88 1.78
CA TYR A 58 -7.55 4.56 0.37
C TYR A 58 -7.57 5.81 -0.53
N PHE A 59 -8.57 6.68 -0.33
CA PHE A 59 -8.73 7.90 -1.15
C PHE A 59 -7.56 8.86 -0.98
N TYR A 60 -6.96 8.93 0.21
CA TYR A 60 -5.79 9.76 0.44
C TYR A 60 -4.58 9.26 -0.35
N SER A 61 -4.36 7.94 -0.38
CA SER A 61 -3.29 7.32 -1.17
C SER A 61 -3.56 7.42 -2.68
N PHE A 62 -4.82 7.26 -3.10
CA PHE A 62 -5.23 7.34 -4.50
C PHE A 62 -5.07 8.77 -5.06
N LEU A 63 -5.52 9.77 -4.32
CA LEU A 63 -5.45 11.19 -4.71
C LEU A 63 -4.04 11.76 -4.67
N ASN A 64 -3.08 11.07 -4.04
CA ASN A 64 -1.67 11.44 -4.13
C ASN A 64 -1.08 10.99 -5.49
N ILE A 65 -1.32 11.79 -6.53
CA ILE A 65 -1.03 11.44 -7.93
C ILE A 65 0.45 11.08 -8.15
N PHE A 66 1.38 11.70 -7.42
CA PHE A 66 2.82 11.50 -7.58
C PHE A 66 3.37 10.30 -6.80
N ASP A 67 2.62 9.75 -5.86
CA ASP A 67 3.09 8.65 -5.03
C ASP A 67 2.60 7.29 -5.51
N TRP A 68 3.45 6.58 -6.23
CA TRP A 68 3.16 5.24 -6.72
C TRP A 68 3.63 4.13 -5.76
N SER A 69 4.20 4.51 -4.61
CA SER A 69 4.76 3.57 -3.65
C SER A 69 3.77 3.20 -2.54
N TYR A 70 4.09 2.16 -1.79
CA TYR A 70 3.37 1.78 -0.56
C TYR A 70 3.92 2.50 0.69
N LYS A 71 5.01 3.28 0.57
CA LYS A 71 5.73 3.88 1.72
C LYS A 71 4.90 4.87 2.53
N ASN A 72 4.02 5.62 1.87
CA ASN A 72 3.21 6.62 2.55
C ASN A 72 1.87 6.09 3.06
N ILE A 73 1.58 4.79 2.91
CA ILE A 73 0.32 4.19 3.38
C ILE A 73 0.30 4.13 4.91
N VAL A 74 1.45 3.97 5.55
CA VAL A 74 1.59 3.98 7.02
C VAL A 74 2.60 5.05 7.42
N SER A 75 2.75 5.30 8.72
CA SER A 75 3.82 6.17 9.22
C SER A 75 5.21 5.54 8.95
N PRO A 76 6.29 6.33 8.81
CA PRO A 76 7.63 5.80 8.58
C PRO A 76 8.10 4.81 9.64
N GLU A 77 7.71 5.02 10.90
CA GLU A 77 8.03 4.12 12.01
C GLU A 77 7.39 2.74 11.83
N ILE A 78 6.10 2.70 11.48
CA ILE A 78 5.38 1.45 11.21
C ILE A 78 5.92 0.79 9.94
N TYR A 79 6.26 1.59 8.93
CA TYR A 79 6.87 1.09 7.70
C TYR A 79 8.16 0.32 7.98
N GLU A 80 9.10 0.88 8.76
CA GLU A 80 10.36 0.20 9.06
C GLU A 80 10.15 -1.11 9.83
N ARG A 81 9.13 -1.18 10.69
CA ARG A 81 8.74 -2.43 11.38
C ARG A 81 8.17 -3.48 10.42
N LEU A 82 7.43 -3.06 9.41
CA LEU A 82 6.79 -3.95 8.43
C LEU A 82 7.70 -4.33 7.27
N LYS A 83 8.78 -3.57 7.04
CA LYS A 83 9.74 -3.75 5.94
C LYS A 83 10.15 -5.21 5.66
N PRO A 84 10.58 -6.02 6.64
CA PRO A 84 10.95 -7.41 6.37
C PRO A 84 9.79 -8.25 5.80
N PHE A 85 8.56 -8.01 6.27
CA PHE A 85 7.35 -8.71 5.79
C PHE A 85 6.90 -8.19 4.42
N ILE A 86 7.10 -6.90 4.15
CA ILE A 86 6.84 -6.31 2.83
C ILE A 86 7.80 -6.86 1.77
N ASP A 87 9.09 -7.00 2.10
CA ASP A 87 10.10 -7.53 1.18
C ASP A 87 9.87 -9.03 0.89
N GLU A 88 9.32 -9.77 1.85
CA GLU A 88 8.86 -11.14 1.62
C GLU A 88 7.61 -11.19 0.74
N GLU A 89 6.62 -10.34 1.00
CA GLU A 89 5.39 -10.27 0.21
C GLU A 89 5.66 -9.87 -1.24
N ASN A 90 6.60 -8.94 -1.49
CA ASN A 90 6.99 -8.56 -2.85
C ASN A 90 7.64 -9.72 -3.60
N ARG A 91 8.53 -10.50 -2.97
CA ARG A 91 9.15 -11.69 -3.59
C ARG A 91 8.15 -12.78 -3.96
N ASN A 92 7.04 -12.88 -3.24
CA ASN A 92 5.99 -13.86 -3.52
C ASN A 92 5.02 -13.41 -4.63
N ASN A 93 5.04 -12.13 -5.01
CA ASN A 93 4.14 -11.52 -5.99
C ASN A 93 4.86 -11.14 -7.32
N GLU A 94 6.14 -11.50 -7.45
CA GLU A 94 6.95 -11.44 -8.69
C GLU A 94 6.99 -12.82 -9.37
#